data_AF-A0A3D5K3Q2-F1
#
_entry.id   AF-A0A3D5K3Q2-F1
#
_cell.length_a   1.000
_cell.length_b   1.000
_cell.length_c   1.000
_cell.angle_alpha   90.00
_cell.angle_beta   90.00
_cell.angle_gamma   90.00
#
_symmetry.space_group_name_H-M   'P 1'
#
loop_
_entity.id
_entity.type
_entity.pdbx_description
1 polymer ?
#
loop_
_entity_poly.entity_id
_entity_poly.type
_entity_poly.pdbx_seq_one_letter_code
_entity_poly.pdbx_strand_id
1 'polypeptide(L)' 'LDPATSVGIMRLLDRINRSGTTVVMATHDRGIVDTMRRRVIELDRGVIRRDESQGVYE' A
#
# COMPACT_ATOMS: atom_id res chain seq x y z
N LEU A 1 -13.88 -3.95 3.58
CA LEU A 1 -13.82 -3.07 4.77
C LEU A 1 -14.55 -1.81 4.41
N ASP A 2 -15.35 -1.26 5.32
CA ASP A 2 -15.90 0.06 5.09
C ASP A 2 -14.74 1.09 5.00
N PRO A 3 -14.89 2.17 4.20
CA PRO A 3 -13.80 3.11 3.96
C PRO A 3 -13.20 3.71 5.24
N ALA A 4 -14.00 3.93 6.27
CA ALA A 4 -13.54 4.54 7.52
C ALA A 4 -12.62 3.59 8.31
N THR A 5 -13.02 2.33 8.46
CA THR A 5 -12.19 1.29 9.09
C THR A 5 -10.89 1.07 8.32
N SER A 6 -10.95 1.02 6.98
CA SER A 6 -9.76 0.90 6.13
C SER A 6 -8.75 2.02 6.41
N VAL A 7 -9.19 3.29 6.41
CA VAL A 7 -8.33 4.45 6.70
C VAL A 7 -7.70 4.35 8.09
N GLY A 8 -8.46 3.91 9.10
CA GLY A 8 -7.95 3.69 10.45
C GLY A 8 -6.82 2.66 10.49
N ILE A 9 -6.99 1.54 9.79
CA ILE A 9 -5.97 0.49 9.67
C ILE A 9 -4.73 1.02 8.95
N MET A 10 -4.89 1.73 7.83
CA MET A 10 -3.75 2.28 7.09
C MET A 10 -2.93 3.25 7.94
N ARG A 11 -3.59 4.10 8.74
CA ARG A 11 -2.91 5.01 9.68
C ARG A 11 -2.14 4.26 10.77
N LEU A 12 -2.68 3.15 11.26
CA LEU A 12 -1.99 2.30 12.24
C LEU A 12 -0.74 1.68 11.61
N LEU A 13 -0.87 1.11 10.41
CA LEU A 13 0.25 0.50 9.69
C LEU A 13 1.33 1.53 9.33
N ASP A 14 0.96 2.76 8.97
CA ASP A 14 1.93 3.84 8.74
C ASP A 14 2.72 4.18 10.01
N ARG A 15 2.08 4.22 11.19
CA ARG A 15 2.78 4.44 12.46
C ARG A 15 3.75 3.29 12.79
N ILE A 16 3.33 2.05 12.58
CA ILE A 16 4.18 0.87 12.76
C ILE A 16 5.37 0.91 11.80
N ASN A 17 5.15 1.31 10.55
CA ASN A 17 6.22 1.45 9.59
C ASN A 17 7.23 2.54 9.98
N ARG A 18 6.73 3.69 10.48
CA ARG A 18 7.58 4.77 10.99
C ARG A 18 8.36 4.41 12.26
N SER A 19 7.94 3.39 13.02
CA SER A 19 8.70 2.88 14.16
C SER A 19 9.81 1.89 13.77
N GLY A 20 10.12 1.76 12.47
CA GLY A 20 11.22 0.94 11.95
C GLY A 20 10.80 -0.46 11.51
N THR A 21 9.51 -0.81 11.63
CA THR A 21 9.00 -2.10 11.16
C THR A 21 8.82 -2.08 9.65
N THR A 22 9.32 -3.10 8.95
CA THR A 22 8.98 -3.28 7.53
C THR A 22 7.56 -3.83 7.44
N VAL A 23 6.68 -3.12 6.71
CA VAL A 23 5.29 -3.54 6.48
C VAL A 23 5.11 -3.87 5.01
N VAL A 24 4.65 -5.09 4.72
CA VAL A 24 4.24 -5.51 3.38
C VAL A 24 2.73 -5.66 3.38
N MET A 25 2.06 -5.02 2.42
CA MET A 25 0.62 -5.09 2.26
C MET A 25 0.28 -5.61 0.86
N ALA A 26 -0.65 -6.56 0.80
CA ALA A 26 -1.33 -6.95 -0.43
C ALA A 26 -2.76 -6.40 -0.40
N THR A 27 -3.17 -5.67 -1.42
CA THR A 27 -4.51 -5.09 -1.52
C THR A 27 -4.97 -5.03 -2.98
N HIS A 28 -6.28 -4.95 -3.20
CA HIS A 28 -6.89 -4.60 -4.48
C HIS A 28 -7.52 -3.20 -4.45
N ASP A 29 -7.41 -2.49 -3.33
CA ASP A 29 -7.92 -1.13 -3.15
C ASP A 29 -6.89 -0.12 -3.69
N ARG A 30 -7.15 0.37 -4.90
CA ARG A 30 -6.27 1.33 -5.59
C ARG A 30 -6.22 2.69 -4.89
N GLY A 31 -7.34 3.20 -4.39
CA GLY A 31 -7.41 4.53 -3.78
C GLY A 31 -6.59 4.62 -2.49
N ILE A 32 -6.52 3.51 -1.74
CA ILE A 32 -5.65 3.41 -0.58
C ILE A 32 -4.17 3.44 -0.97
N VAL A 33 -3.78 2.72 -2.03
CA VAL A 33 -2.40 2.70 -2.54
C VAL A 33 -1.97 4.11 -2.95
N ASP A 34 -2.83 4.83 -3.68
CA ASP A 34 -2.59 6.21 -4.13
C ASP A 34 -2.37 7.19 -2.98
N THR A 35 -3.16 7.03 -1.92
CA THR A 35 -3.10 7.92 -0.76
C THR A 35 -1.81 7.72 0.03
N MET A 36 -1.27 6.50 0.08
CA MET A 36 -0.09 6.19 0.88
C MET A 36 1.23 6.65 0.25
N ARG A 37 1.31 6.74 -1.09
CA ARG A 37 2.53 7.15 -1.83
C ARG A 37 3.80 6.41 -1.37
N ARG A 38 3.67 5.11 -1.10
CA ARG A 38 4.78 4.21 -0.71
C ARG A 38 5.24 3.41 -1.92
N ARG A 39 6.21 2.49 -1.71
CA ARG A 39 6.64 1.59 -2.76
C ARG A 39 5.48 0.69 -3.20
N VAL A 40 5.24 0.58 -4.50
CA VAL A 40 4.19 -0.26 -5.08
C VAL A 40 4.85 -1.32 -5.95
N ILE A 41 4.48 -2.59 -5.71
CA ILE A 41 4.90 -3.73 -6.52
C ILE A 41 3.64 -4.35 -7.10
N GLU A 42 3.49 -4.29 -8.42
CA GLU A 42 2.37 -4.88 -9.14
C GLU A 42 2.76 -6.25 -9.69
N LEU A 43 1.93 -7.24 -9.42
CA LEU A 43 2.07 -8.61 -9.90
C LEU A 43 0.96 -8.93 -10.91
N ASP A 44 1.33 -9.45 -12.07
CA ASP A 44 0.41 -10.00 -13.07
C ASP A 44 0.91 -11.39 -13.47
N ARG A 45 0.06 -12.41 -13.30
CA ARG A 45 0.37 -13.82 -13.64
C ARG A 45 1.72 -14.32 -13.12
N GLY A 46 2.07 -13.95 -11.88
CA GLY A 46 3.31 -14.39 -11.23
C GLY A 46 4.57 -13.61 -11.64
N VAL A 47 4.42 -12.53 -12.42
CA VAL A 47 5.53 -11.67 -12.85
C VAL A 47 5.35 -10.27 -12.26
N ILE A 48 6.44 -9.66 -11.79
CA ILE A 48 6.47 -8.25 -11.39
C ILE A 48 6.36 -7.39 -12.66
N ARG A 49 5.25 -6.65 -12.79
CA ARG A 49 5.02 -5.72 -13.90
C ARG A 49 5.47 -4.30 -13.57
N ARG A 50 5.38 -3.91 -12.30
CA ARG A 50 5.67 -2.57 -11.83
C ARG A 50 6.36 -2.64 -10.48
N ASP A 51 7.37 -1.81 -10.28
CA ASP A 51 8.07 -1.65 -9.02
C ASP A 51 8.52 -0.19 -8.89
N GLU A 52 7.79 0.59 -8.10
CA GLU A 52 8.00 2.04 -7.98
C GLU A 52 8.16 2.45 -6.53
N SER A 53 9.21 3.21 -6.21
CA SER A 53 9.54 3.63 -4.84
C SER A 53 8.55 4.63 -4.23
N GLN A 54 7.81 5.36 -5.05
CA GLN A 54 6.71 6.25 -4.65
C GLN A 54 5.57 6.12 -5.67
N GLY A 55 4.92 4.96 -5.66
CA GLY A 55 3.91 4.65 -6.66
C GLY A 55 2.65 5.50 -6.47
N VAL A 56 2.13 5.97 -7.60
CA VAL A 56 0.74 6.41 -7.77
C VAL A 56 0.14 5.49 -8.82
N TYR A 57 -1.02 4.91 -8.57
CA TYR A 57 -1.79 4.21 -9.59
C TYR A 57 -2.21 5.24 -10.66
N GLU A 58 -1.77 5.04 -11.92
CA GLU A 58 -2.36 5.71 -13.09
C GLU A 58 -3.48 4.84 -13.66
#